data_AF-G1UV86-F1
#
_entry.id   AF-G1UV86-F1
#
_cell.length_a   1.000
_cell.length_b   1.000
_cell.length_c   1.000
_cell.angle_alpha   90.00
_cell.angle_beta   90.00
_cell.angle_gamma   90.00
#
_symmetry.space_group_name_H-M   'P 1'
#
loop_
_entity.id
_entity.type
_entity.pdbx_description
1 polymer ?
#
loop_
_entity_poly.entity_id
_entity_poly.type
_entity_poly.pdbx_seq_one_letter_code
_entity_poly.pdbx_strand_id
1 'polypeptide(L)'
;MPMKELLTFMNCPCAGSNLPRLVHPVLLGLLADGPLHGYLLLQRLEAMPQFQGNAPDPAGVYRLLKQMEHDSLLHGTQEPGRTASRRLFSLTERGRACLLRWMDTLEQHQASISRILDFLRGASRYRPGHS
;
A
#
# COMPACT_ATOMS: atom_id res chain seq x y z
N MET A 1 24.23 -4.62 -29.57
CA MET A 1 23.79 -4.66 -28.15
C MET A 1 22.43 -5.36 -28.13
N PRO A 2 22.31 -6.58 -27.57
CA PRO A 2 21.08 -7.34 -27.70
C PRO A 2 20.04 -6.89 -26.68
N MET A 3 18.82 -6.67 -27.15
CA MET A 3 17.62 -6.21 -26.45
C MET A 3 17.12 -7.13 -25.29
N LYS A 4 17.89 -8.17 -24.93
CA LYS A 4 17.56 -9.18 -23.90
C LYS A 4 17.90 -8.71 -22.47
N GLU A 5 18.85 -7.80 -22.28
CA GLU A 5 19.27 -7.35 -20.93
C GLU A 5 18.25 -6.41 -20.26
N LEU A 6 17.43 -5.69 -21.03
CA LEU A 6 16.41 -4.78 -20.48
C LEU A 6 15.21 -5.52 -19.83
N LEU A 7 14.91 -6.75 -20.28
CA LEU A 7 13.79 -7.54 -19.76
C LEU A 7 14.11 -8.18 -18.39
N THR A 8 15.39 -8.37 -18.07
CA THR A 8 15.83 -8.94 -16.78
C THR A 8 15.55 -8.00 -15.60
N PHE A 9 15.38 -6.69 -15.83
CA PHE A 9 15.13 -5.71 -14.77
C PHE A 9 13.66 -5.58 -14.33
N MET A 10 12.69 -6.02 -15.15
CA MET A 10 11.27 -5.88 -14.81
C MET A 10 10.83 -6.81 -13.67
N ASN A 11 11.59 -7.86 -13.38
CA ASN A 11 11.33 -8.79 -12.28
C ASN A 11 12.38 -8.69 -11.14
N CYS A 12 13.16 -7.60 -11.12
CA CYS A 12 14.08 -7.30 -10.03
C CYS A 12 13.23 -7.03 -8.77
N PRO A 13 13.55 -7.59 -7.60
CA PRO A 13 12.97 -7.14 -6.32
C PRO A 13 13.13 -5.61 -6.09
N CYS A 14 14.12 -5.06 -6.78
CA CYS A 14 14.51 -3.65 -6.94
C CYS A 14 13.45 -2.81 -7.69
N ALA A 15 12.54 -3.44 -8.44
CA ALA A 15 11.48 -2.80 -9.21
C ALA A 15 10.24 -2.43 -8.35
N GLY A 16 10.32 -2.56 -7.02
CA GLY A 16 9.31 -2.02 -6.11
C GLY A 16 8.08 -2.91 -5.91
N SER A 17 8.15 -4.20 -6.23
CA SER A 17 7.05 -5.18 -6.07
C SER A 17 6.61 -5.46 -4.62
N ASN A 18 7.12 -4.70 -3.63
CA ASN A 18 6.70 -4.76 -2.22
C ASN A 18 5.51 -3.82 -1.91
N LEU A 19 4.84 -3.30 -2.95
CA LEU A 19 3.57 -2.57 -2.92
C LEU A 19 2.46 -3.18 -2.02
N PRO A 20 2.36 -4.52 -1.82
CA PRO A 20 1.35 -5.10 -0.93
C PRO A 20 1.39 -4.53 0.49
N ARG A 21 2.53 -3.99 0.94
CA ARG A 21 2.67 -3.39 2.28
C ARG A 21 1.97 -2.04 2.42
N LEU A 22 1.68 -1.32 1.34
CA LEU A 22 1.08 0.02 1.39
C LEU A 22 -0.45 0.01 1.32
N VAL A 23 -1.08 -1.15 1.12
CA VAL A 23 -2.54 -1.27 1.08
C VAL A 23 -3.16 -0.99 2.44
N HIS A 24 -2.51 -1.46 3.51
CA HIS A 24 -2.97 -1.28 4.88
C HIS A 24 -3.09 0.19 5.31
N PRO A 25 -2.04 1.04 5.19
CA PRO A 25 -2.16 2.47 5.51
C PRO A 25 -3.17 3.20 4.62
N VAL A 26 -3.33 2.78 3.37
CA VAL A 26 -4.32 3.38 2.46
C VAL A 26 -5.75 3.07 2.89
N LEU A 27 -6.05 1.82 3.27
CA LEU A 27 -7.37 1.44 3.80
C LEU A 27 -7.71 2.22 5.08
N LEU A 28 -6.73 2.39 5.98
CA LEU A 28 -6.91 3.22 7.16
C LEU A 28 -7.22 4.68 6.79
N GLY A 29 -6.48 5.25 5.83
CA GLY A 29 -6.70 6.60 5.35
C GLY A 29 -8.08 6.80 4.70
N LEU A 30 -8.53 5.84 3.88
CA LEU A 30 -9.86 5.88 3.26
C LEU A 30 -10.99 5.90 4.30
N LEU A 31 -10.79 5.24 5.44
CA LEU A 31 -11.76 5.15 6.54
C LEU A 31 -11.62 6.29 7.56
N ALA A 32 -10.65 7.19 7.39
CA ALA A 32 -10.42 8.29 8.33
C ALA A 32 -11.58 9.29 8.36
N ASP A 33 -12.18 9.55 7.19
CA ASP A 33 -13.30 10.48 6.98
C ASP A 33 -14.66 9.90 7.38
N GLY A 34 -14.75 8.58 7.58
CA GLY A 34 -15.97 7.92 8.03
C GLY A 34 -16.12 6.48 7.55
N PRO A 35 -17.22 5.82 7.96
CA PRO A 35 -17.48 4.44 7.60
C PRO A 35 -17.67 4.25 6.09
N LEU A 36 -17.11 3.18 5.53
CA LEU A 36 -17.26 2.84 4.10
C LEU A 36 -17.57 1.36 3.90
N HIS A 37 -18.29 1.06 2.82
CA HIS A 37 -18.51 -0.31 2.38
C HIS A 37 -17.25 -0.94 1.83
N GLY A 38 -17.08 -2.25 2.07
CA GLY A 38 -15.97 -3.02 1.49
C GLY A 38 -15.82 -2.82 -0.01
N TYR A 39 -16.92 -2.90 -0.77
CA TYR A 39 -16.89 -2.68 -2.22
C TYR A 39 -16.40 -1.28 -2.62
N LEU A 40 -16.82 -0.23 -1.90
CA LEU A 40 -16.39 1.14 -2.18
C LEU A 40 -14.91 1.33 -1.83
N LEU A 41 -14.40 0.65 -0.80
CA LEU A 41 -12.97 0.63 -0.48
C LEU A 41 -12.16 0.02 -1.62
N LEU A 42 -12.62 -1.09 -2.20
CA LEU A 42 -11.98 -1.70 -3.38
C LEU A 42 -11.98 -0.74 -4.58
N GLN A 43 -13.13 -0.14 -4.91
CA GLN A 43 -13.22 0.82 -6.03
C GLN A 43 -12.26 2.01 -5.84
N ARG A 44 -12.17 2.56 -4.63
CA ARG A 44 -11.26 3.67 -4.35
C ARG A 44 -9.80 3.25 -4.37
N LEU A 45 -9.47 2.05 -3.91
CA LEU A 45 -8.12 1.49 -4.02
C LEU A 45 -7.68 1.29 -5.48
N GLU A 46 -8.55 0.76 -6.32
CA GLU A 46 -8.27 0.53 -7.75
C GLU A 46 -8.09 1.86 -8.51
N ALA A 47 -8.83 2.90 -8.12
CA ALA A 47 -8.74 4.23 -8.73
C ALA A 47 -7.47 5.02 -8.32
N MET A 48 -6.73 4.57 -7.31
CA MET A 48 -5.58 5.29 -6.79
C MET A 48 -4.36 5.18 -7.71
N PRO A 49 -3.70 6.30 -8.07
CA PRO A 49 -2.55 6.31 -8.97
C PRO A 49 -1.40 5.41 -8.52
N GLN A 50 -1.24 5.25 -7.20
CA GLN A 50 -0.17 4.47 -6.58
C GLN A 50 -0.30 2.97 -6.85
N PHE A 51 -1.48 2.49 -7.27
CA PHE A 51 -1.77 1.08 -7.54
C PHE A 51 -2.03 0.77 -9.02
N GLN A 52 -1.81 1.72 -9.93
CA GLN A 52 -2.08 1.54 -11.37
C GLN A 52 -1.37 0.30 -11.95
N GLY A 53 -2.17 -0.72 -12.27
CA GLY A 53 -1.71 -2.01 -12.83
C GLY A 53 -1.24 -3.06 -11.81
N ASN A 54 -1.09 -2.69 -10.53
CA ASN A 54 -0.61 -3.57 -9.44
C ASN A 54 -1.50 -3.53 -8.20
N ALA A 55 -2.78 -3.18 -8.36
CA ALA A 55 -3.73 -3.19 -7.27
C ALA A 55 -3.90 -4.63 -6.72
N PRO A 56 -4.05 -4.80 -5.40
CA PRO A 56 -4.33 -6.11 -4.82
C PRO A 56 -5.64 -6.67 -5.37
N ASP A 57 -5.69 -7.98 -5.53
CA ASP A 57 -6.94 -8.63 -5.94
C ASP A 57 -8.05 -8.42 -4.88
N PRO A 58 -9.33 -8.39 -5.30
CA PRO A 58 -10.45 -8.22 -4.39
C PRO A 58 -10.44 -9.16 -3.17
N ALA A 59 -10.08 -10.44 -3.37
CA ALA A 59 -10.05 -11.41 -2.28
C ALA A 59 -8.93 -11.10 -1.27
N GLY A 60 -7.77 -10.62 -1.74
CA GLY A 60 -6.70 -10.09 -0.92
C GLY A 60 -7.15 -8.92 -0.04
N VAL A 61 -7.86 -7.94 -0.62
CA VAL A 61 -8.38 -6.79 0.14
C VAL A 61 -9.38 -7.24 1.20
N TYR A 62 -10.31 -8.14 0.88
CA TYR A 62 -11.27 -8.63 1.87
C TYR A 62 -10.62 -9.47 2.98
N ARG A 63 -9.58 -10.26 2.68
CA ARG A 63 -8.78 -10.95 3.71
C ARG A 63 -8.10 -9.93 4.62
N LEU A 64 -7.54 -8.87 4.06
CA LEU A 64 -6.90 -7.80 4.83
C LEU A 64 -7.92 -7.07 5.72
N LEU A 65 -9.10 -6.72 5.20
CA LEU A 65 -10.17 -6.08 6.01
C LEU A 65 -10.60 -6.96 7.20
N LYS A 66 -10.76 -8.28 6.98
CA LYS A 66 -11.04 -9.23 8.06
C LYS A 66 -9.90 -9.30 9.09
N GLN A 67 -8.66 -9.30 8.63
CA GLN A 67 -7.50 -9.28 9.51
C GLN A 67 -7.43 -7.99 10.34
N MET A 68 -7.65 -6.83 9.71
CA MET A 68 -7.64 -5.54 10.40
C MET A 68 -8.78 -5.42 11.43
N GLU A 69 -9.94 -6.02 11.14
CA GLU A 69 -11.04 -6.14 12.11
C GLU A 69 -10.66 -7.07 13.27
N HIS A 70 -10.06 -8.23 12.99
CA HIS A 70 -9.54 -9.14 14.02
C HIS A 70 -8.50 -8.45 14.92
N ASP A 71 -7.61 -7.64 14.33
CA ASP A 71 -6.59 -6.85 15.03
C ASP A 71 -7.15 -5.61 15.74
N SER A 72 -8.48 -5.46 15.78
CA SER A 72 -9.21 -4.36 16.41
C SER A 72 -8.85 -2.98 15.84
N LEU A 73 -8.39 -2.91 14.60
CA LEU A 73 -8.15 -1.66 13.88
C LEU A 73 -9.43 -1.13 13.23
N LEU A 74 -10.30 -2.05 12.81
CA LEU A 74 -11.59 -1.76 12.21
C LEU A 74 -12.73 -2.34 13.04
N HIS A 75 -13.90 -1.72 12.95
CA HIS A 75 -15.16 -2.30 13.39
C HIS A 75 -16.09 -2.47 12.18
N GLY A 76 -16.56 -3.70 11.97
CA GLY A 76 -17.48 -4.05 10.90
C GLY A 76 -18.92 -4.12 11.39
N THR A 77 -19.81 -3.29 10.84
CA THR A 77 -21.25 -3.31 11.12
C THR A 77 -22.01 -3.91 9.94
N GLN A 78 -22.97 -4.78 10.24
CA GLN A 78 -23.87 -5.33 9.23
C GLN A 78 -25.01 -4.34 8.98
N GLU A 79 -25.17 -3.91 7.73
CA GLU A 79 -26.33 -3.12 7.32
C GLU A 79 -27.48 -4.01 6.85
N PRO A 80 -28.72 -3.74 7.29
CA PRO A 80 -29.91 -4.38 6.75
C PRO A 80 -30.06 -4.06 5.26
N GLY A 81 -29.98 -5.09 4.42
CA GLY A 81 -30.16 -4.97 2.97
C GLY A 81 -31.23 -5.93 2.47
N ARG A 82 -31.98 -5.53 1.43
CA ARG A 82 -33.08 -6.34 0.86
C ARG A 82 -32.63 -7.62 0.15
N THR A 83 -31.36 -7.73 -0.26
CA THR A 83 -30.88 -8.84 -1.12
C THR A 83 -29.50 -9.39 -0.77
N ALA A 84 -28.67 -8.66 -0.02
CA ALA A 84 -27.43 -9.17 0.58
C ALA A 84 -27.03 -8.25 1.73
N SER A 85 -26.52 -8.82 2.81
CA SER A 85 -26.07 -8.07 3.97
C SER A 85 -24.79 -7.29 3.59
N ARG A 86 -24.88 -5.96 3.50
CA ARG A 86 -23.72 -5.10 3.19
C ARG A 86 -22.97 -4.81 4.47
N ARG A 87 -21.64 -4.88 4.43
CA ARG A 87 -20.79 -4.63 5.61
C ARG A 87 -20.15 -3.26 5.49
N LEU A 88 -20.34 -2.43 6.52
CA LEU A 88 -19.67 -1.16 6.71
C LEU A 88 -18.46 -1.38 7.59
N PHE A 89 -17.32 -0.81 7.22
CA PHE A 89 -16.13 -0.75 8.05
C PHE A 89 -15.94 0.66 8.57
N SER A 90 -15.49 0.79 9.81
CA SER A 90 -15.15 2.05 10.44
C SER A 90 -13.85 1.91 11.24
N LEU A 91 -13.08 2.98 11.39
CA LEU A 91 -11.89 2.96 12.24
C LEU A 91 -12.26 2.91 13.72
N THR A 92 -11.55 2.07 14.47
CA THR A 92 -11.49 2.17 15.93
C THR A 92 -10.49 3.24 16.36
N GLU A 93 -10.44 3.58 17.65
CA GLU A 93 -9.38 4.45 18.20
C GLU A 93 -7.98 3.86 17.95
N ARG A 94 -7.82 2.54 18.13
CA ARG A 94 -6.57 1.82 17.82
C ARG A 94 -6.23 1.90 16.33
N GLY A 95 -7.22 1.81 15.45
CA GLY A 95 -7.06 2.02 14.01
C GLY A 95 -6.55 3.42 13.66
N ARG A 96 -7.08 4.46 14.32
CA ARG A 96 -6.63 5.85 14.16
C ARG A 96 -5.18 6.04 14.66
N ALA A 97 -4.83 5.46 15.81
CA ALA A 97 -3.46 5.49 16.30
C ALA A 97 -2.49 4.75 15.35
N CYS A 98 -2.94 3.64 14.77
CA CYS A 98 -2.18 2.89 13.77
C CYS A 98 -1.95 3.72 12.49
N LEU A 99 -2.95 4.48 12.04
CA LEU A 99 -2.81 5.40 10.90
C LEU A 99 -1.72 6.44 11.14
N LEU A 100 -1.70 7.08 12.31
CA LEU A 100 -0.67 8.07 12.66
C LEU A 100 0.73 7.44 12.68
N ARG A 101 0.88 6.27 13.32
CA ARG A 101 2.15 5.52 13.30
C ARG A 101 2.60 5.18 11.87
N TRP A 102 1.65 4.87 10.98
CA TRP A 102 1.95 4.62 9.58
C TRP A 102 2.49 5.87 8.88
N MET A 103 1.94 7.06 9.16
CA MET A 103 2.48 8.33 8.63
C MET A 103 3.94 8.50 9.05
N ASP A 104 4.25 8.37 10.35
CA ASP A 104 5.63 8.47 10.84
C ASP A 104 6.57 7.46 10.19
N THR A 105 6.08 6.22 10.03
CA THR A 105 6.86 5.12 9.42
C THR A 105 7.17 5.42 7.96
N LEU A 106 6.19 5.96 7.22
CA LEU A 106 6.36 6.31 5.81
C LEU A 106 7.31 7.49 5.62
N GLU A 107 7.28 8.49 6.50
CA GLU A 107 8.24 9.60 6.49
C GLU A 107 9.67 9.12 6.75
N GLN A 108 9.86 8.23 7.72
CA GLN A 108 11.16 7.62 8.01
C GLN A 108 11.68 6.78 6.84
N HIS A 109 10.79 6.02 6.18
CA HIS A 109 11.13 5.28 4.98
C HIS A 109 11.50 6.19 3.83
N GLN A 110 10.73 7.26 3.59
CA GLN A 110 11.05 8.25 2.57
C GLN A 110 12.45 8.85 2.80
N ALA A 111 12.76 9.28 4.02
CA ALA A 111 14.08 9.81 4.35
C ALA A 111 15.20 8.78 4.13
N SER A 112 14.96 7.53 4.48
CA SER A 112 15.94 6.45 4.30
C SER A 112 16.18 6.13 2.82
N ILE A 113 15.10 6.05 2.02
CA ILE A 113 15.18 5.84 0.57
C ILE A 113 15.95 6.99 -0.08
N SER A 114 15.67 8.25 0.29
CA SER A 114 16.39 9.42 -0.20
C SER A 114 17.90 9.32 0.05
N ARG A 115 18.32 8.98 1.29
CA ARG A 115 19.75 8.80 1.62
C ARG A 115 20.41 7.69 0.80
N ILE A 116 19.71 6.57 0.59
CA ILE A 116 20.20 5.45 -0.23
C ILE A 116 20.36 5.91 -1.69
N LEU A 117 19.38 6.61 -2.24
CA LEU A 117 19.44 7.13 -3.61
C LEU A 117 20.61 8.11 -3.79
N ASP A 118 20.86 8.98 -2.81
CA ASP A 118 21.98 9.93 -2.86
C ASP A 118 23.33 9.22 -2.83
N PHE A 119 23.47 8.18 -1.97
CA PHE A 119 24.65 7.32 -1.97
C PHE A 119 24.87 6.64 -3.33
N LEU A 120 23.84 6.01 -3.90
CA LEU A 120 23.92 5.31 -5.19
C LEU A 120 24.26 6.26 -6.34
N ARG A 121 23.73 7.49 -6.33
CA ARG A 121 24.07 8.55 -7.29
C ARG A 121 25.52 9.00 -7.17
N GLY A 122 26.07 9.03 -5.96
CA GLY A 122 27.49 9.31 -5.73
C GLY A 122 28.38 8.20 -6.30
N ALA A 123 28.05 6.95 -6.00
CA ALA A 123 28.80 5.78 -6.46
C ALA A 123 28.77 5.62 -7.99
N SER A 124 27.64 5.90 -8.65
CA SER A 124 27.52 5.77 -10.11
C SER A 124 28.27 6.84 -10.91
N ARG A 125 28.71 7.93 -10.26
CA ARG A 125 29.60 8.95 -10.87
C ARG A 125 31.08 8.54 -10.85
N TYR A 126 31.45 7.49 -10.11
CA TYR A 126 32.81 6.97 -10.11
C TYR A 126 33.09 6.21 -11.41
N ARG A 127 33.89 6.81 -12.30
CA ARG A 127 34.42 6.14 -13.50
C ARG A 127 35.85 5.68 -13.18
N PRO A 128 36.13 4.37 -13.06
CA PRO A 128 37.50 3.91 -12.89
C PRO A 128 38.31 4.35 -14.12
N GLY A 129 39.45 5.00 -13.87
CA GLY A 129 40.33 5.52 -14.89
C GLY A 129 40.73 4.42 -15.88
N HIS A 130 40.48 4.66 -17.17
CA HIS A 130 41.17 3.93 -18.22
C HIS A 130 42.62 4.39 -18.22
N SER A 131 43.52 3.54 -17.73
CA SER A 131 44.94 3.59 -18.07
C SER A 131 45.16 2.72 -19.31
#